data_AF-A0A849DHM8-F1
#
_entry.id   AF-A0A849DHM8-F1
#
_cell.length_a   1.000
_cell.length_b   1.000
_cell.length_c   1.000
_cell.angle_alpha   90.00
_cell.angle_beta   90.00
_cell.angle_gamma   90.00
#
_symmetry.space_group_name_H-M   'P 1'
#
loop_
_entity.id
_entity.type
_entity.pdbx_description
1 polymer ?
#
loop_
_entity_poly.entity_id
_entity_poly.type
_entity_poly.pdbx_seq_one_letter_code
_entity_poly.pdbx_strand_id
1 'polypeptide(L)'
;MKESWARLRRWTGNTAKNRGFLLGVGTVTLIAALVTVNPSSWWRWATAFGSGMVRFWLPVVLFLVAGAAFGTAAVRWWGGPWRVRRRSGWASVAVRYPLFVHVTMLLVVGIALTAGVGLILWWLLGRPDTDLLTAVPSSSGTDSARPAWGVQNTLDAMKVVLSIVAGVGGVIALTVAYRKQDLGEAAEHREDTKLFTERFGKAADQLGSDQAAVRLAGVYAMARLADDWEQERQTCIDVLCAYLRMPYTPPEQIKADPGEDSDTDGRSSEVTARVLAARQERQVRHTVVRIIAAHLREDAETNWQGRAFDFTGSVFDGGDFNCIVCGPNTKLAFHGAEFSGGTVDFGRATFSSGTVAFGRAEFSSGTVDLSHPRSWQVPPQFDPWSGPPPLGLRLPQEKPPPEPVPPQAH
;
A
#
# COMPACT_ATOMS: atom_id res chain seq x y z
N MET A 1 6.39 -41.03 -1.01
CA MET A 1 5.09 -41.19 -0.32
C MET A 1 4.46 -39.86 0.13
N LYS A 2 5.23 -38.83 0.55
CA LYS A 2 4.67 -37.50 0.89
C LYS A 2 4.20 -36.67 -0.32
N GLU A 3 4.80 -36.86 -1.50
CA GLU A 3 4.43 -36.10 -2.71
C GLU A 3 3.15 -36.59 -3.41
N SER A 4 2.74 -37.86 -3.21
CA SER A 4 1.48 -38.37 -3.75
C SER A 4 0.28 -37.82 -2.98
N TRP A 5 0.41 -37.62 -1.67
CA TRP A 5 -0.62 -37.00 -0.83
C TRP A 5 -0.83 -35.50 -1.11
N ALA A 6 0.23 -34.77 -1.51
CA ALA A 6 0.13 -33.37 -1.91
C ALA A 6 -0.52 -33.15 -3.29
N ARG A 7 -0.49 -34.16 -4.17
CA ARG A 7 -1.23 -34.15 -5.45
C ARG A 7 -2.71 -34.51 -5.26
N LEU A 8 -3.02 -35.47 -4.38
CA LEU A 8 -4.40 -35.84 -4.06
C LEU A 8 -5.19 -34.69 -3.39
N ARG A 9 -4.58 -33.91 -2.48
CA ARG A 9 -5.25 -32.72 -1.88
C ARG A 9 -5.49 -31.58 -2.87
N ARG A 10 -4.62 -31.39 -3.86
CA ARG A 10 -4.80 -30.38 -4.92
C ARG A 10 -5.92 -30.75 -5.89
N TRP A 11 -6.11 -32.05 -6.14
CA TRP A 11 -7.21 -32.53 -6.98
C TRP A 11 -8.57 -32.38 -6.28
N THR A 12 -8.67 -32.71 -4.98
CA THR A 12 -9.93 -32.58 -4.23
C THR A 12 -10.35 -31.14 -3.95
N GLY A 13 -9.40 -30.20 -3.87
CA GLY A 13 -9.69 -28.77 -3.65
C GLY A 13 -10.30 -28.08 -4.88
N ASN A 14 -9.89 -28.47 -6.08
CA ASN A 14 -10.42 -27.87 -7.32
C ASN A 14 -11.82 -28.40 -7.68
N THR A 15 -12.15 -29.62 -7.24
CA THR A 15 -13.50 -30.18 -7.41
C THR A 15 -14.57 -29.54 -6.53
N ALA A 16 -14.20 -28.90 -5.40
CA ALA A 16 -15.16 -28.19 -4.55
C ALA A 16 -15.60 -26.84 -5.16
N LYS A 17 -14.70 -26.15 -5.89
CA LYS A 17 -14.99 -24.85 -6.51
C LYS A 17 -15.88 -24.98 -7.76
N ASN A 18 -15.76 -26.10 -8.49
CA ASN A 18 -16.61 -26.39 -9.65
C ASN A 18 -17.97 -27.03 -9.30
N ARG A 19 -18.15 -27.56 -8.08
CA ARG A 19 -19.45 -28.10 -7.63
C ARG A 19 -20.53 -27.01 -7.53
N GLY A 20 -20.19 -25.79 -7.14
CA GLY A 20 -21.16 -24.68 -7.09
C GLY A 20 -21.62 -24.22 -8.48
N PHE A 21 -20.72 -24.21 -9.47
CA PHE A 21 -21.04 -23.84 -10.85
C PHE A 21 -21.87 -24.93 -11.55
N LEU A 22 -21.52 -26.22 -11.34
CA LEU A 22 -22.28 -27.35 -11.90
C LEU A 22 -23.65 -27.57 -11.24
N LEU A 23 -23.79 -27.29 -9.94
CA LEU A 23 -25.08 -27.32 -9.24
C LEU A 23 -26.01 -26.16 -9.68
N GLY A 24 -25.45 -25.00 -10.02
CA GLY A 24 -26.21 -23.86 -10.54
C GLY A 24 -26.66 -24.04 -12.00
N VAL A 25 -25.79 -24.57 -12.86
CA VAL A 25 -26.17 -24.86 -14.25
C VAL A 25 -27.16 -26.03 -14.31
N GLY A 26 -26.96 -27.08 -13.50
CA GLY A 26 -27.86 -28.24 -13.43
C GLY A 26 -29.27 -27.91 -12.90
N THR A 27 -29.41 -26.99 -11.94
CA THR A 27 -30.74 -26.54 -11.49
C THR A 27 -31.44 -25.71 -12.57
N VAL A 28 -30.71 -24.88 -13.31
CA VAL A 28 -31.30 -24.08 -14.41
C VAL A 28 -31.74 -24.96 -15.58
N THR A 29 -30.98 -25.98 -15.98
CA THR A 29 -31.43 -26.94 -17.01
C THR A 29 -32.55 -27.84 -16.53
N LEU A 30 -32.60 -28.23 -15.25
CA LEU A 30 -33.68 -29.04 -14.70
C LEU A 30 -34.98 -28.23 -14.56
N ILE A 31 -34.91 -26.95 -14.21
CA ILE A 31 -36.06 -26.02 -14.24
C ILE A 31 -36.51 -25.78 -15.69
N ALA A 32 -35.58 -25.56 -16.63
CA ALA A 32 -35.92 -25.38 -18.05
C ALA A 32 -36.55 -26.65 -18.66
N ALA A 33 -36.09 -27.85 -18.27
CA ALA A 33 -36.66 -29.13 -18.70
C ALA A 33 -38.04 -29.40 -18.05
N LEU A 34 -38.24 -29.00 -16.78
CA LEU A 34 -39.55 -29.13 -16.12
C LEU A 34 -40.61 -28.21 -16.75
N VAL A 35 -40.18 -27.06 -17.31
CA VAL A 35 -41.04 -26.11 -18.01
C VAL A 35 -41.41 -26.59 -19.41
N THR A 36 -40.59 -27.41 -20.07
CA THR A 36 -40.86 -27.90 -21.44
C THR A 36 -41.63 -29.22 -21.50
N VAL A 37 -41.53 -30.08 -20.48
CA VAL A 37 -42.05 -31.46 -20.55
C VAL A 37 -43.57 -31.59 -20.30
N ASN A 38 -44.27 -30.60 -19.73
CA ASN A 38 -45.73 -30.72 -19.55
C ASN A 38 -46.53 -29.39 -19.59
N PRO A 39 -46.69 -28.78 -20.78
CA PRO A 39 -47.31 -27.46 -20.95
C PRO A 39 -48.78 -27.38 -20.51
N SER A 40 -49.53 -28.48 -20.62
CA SER A 40 -50.99 -28.50 -20.37
C SER A 40 -51.34 -28.50 -18.88
N SER A 41 -50.46 -29.02 -18.02
CA SER A 41 -50.66 -29.04 -16.57
C SER A 41 -50.47 -27.66 -15.92
N TRP A 42 -49.56 -26.84 -16.45
CA TRP A 42 -49.32 -25.47 -16.01
C TRP A 42 -50.53 -24.57 -16.23
N TRP A 43 -51.25 -24.73 -17.35
CA TRP A 43 -52.45 -23.96 -17.63
C TRP A 43 -53.61 -24.24 -16.66
N ARG A 44 -53.72 -25.46 -16.14
CA ARG A 44 -54.73 -25.83 -15.13
C ARG A 44 -54.38 -25.26 -13.75
N TRP A 45 -53.10 -25.19 -13.40
CA TRP A 45 -52.64 -24.52 -12.17
C TRP A 45 -52.69 -22.99 -12.28
N ALA A 46 -52.38 -22.41 -13.44
CA ALA A 46 -52.40 -20.96 -13.68
C ALA A 46 -53.82 -20.38 -13.64
N THR A 47 -54.81 -21.13 -14.15
CA THR A 47 -56.23 -20.73 -14.08
C THR A 47 -56.79 -20.90 -12.66
N ALA A 48 -56.39 -21.93 -11.91
CA ALA A 48 -56.73 -22.10 -10.50
C ALA A 48 -56.07 -21.04 -9.58
N PHE A 49 -54.83 -20.61 -9.88
CA PHE A 49 -54.18 -19.50 -9.17
C PHE A 49 -54.85 -18.15 -9.48
N GLY A 50 -55.34 -17.97 -10.71
CA GLY A 50 -55.97 -16.72 -11.15
C GLY A 50 -57.23 -16.32 -10.38
N SER A 51 -58.00 -17.28 -9.84
CA SER A 51 -59.20 -16.98 -9.04
C SER A 51 -58.87 -16.68 -7.57
N GLY A 52 -57.80 -17.28 -7.02
CA GLY A 52 -57.30 -16.95 -5.68
C GLY A 52 -56.63 -15.57 -5.62
N MET A 53 -55.99 -15.13 -6.71
CA MET A 53 -55.13 -13.94 -6.70
C MET A 53 -55.89 -12.60 -6.60
N VAL A 54 -57.19 -12.57 -6.93
CA VAL A 54 -58.05 -11.39 -6.69
C VAL A 54 -58.17 -11.09 -5.19
N ARG A 55 -58.05 -12.11 -4.33
CA ARG A 55 -58.16 -11.98 -2.87
C ARG A 55 -56.83 -11.70 -2.17
N PHE A 56 -55.70 -11.93 -2.84
CA PHE A 56 -54.34 -11.84 -2.25
C PHE A 56 -53.43 -10.78 -2.91
N TRP A 57 -53.96 -9.91 -3.77
CA TRP A 57 -53.14 -8.88 -4.44
C TRP A 57 -52.57 -7.82 -3.46
N LEU A 58 -53.36 -7.41 -2.47
CA LEU A 58 -52.94 -6.47 -1.43
C LEU A 58 -51.78 -7.00 -0.56
N PRO A 59 -51.80 -8.27 -0.09
CA PRO A 59 -50.64 -8.85 0.60
C PRO A 59 -49.42 -9.05 -0.30
N VAL A 60 -49.56 -9.30 -1.61
CA VAL A 60 -48.41 -9.41 -2.53
C VAL A 60 -47.72 -8.06 -2.74
N VAL A 61 -48.50 -6.98 -2.94
CA VAL A 61 -47.96 -5.62 -3.04
C VAL A 61 -47.33 -5.19 -1.72
N LEU A 62 -47.98 -5.46 -0.57
CA LEU A 62 -47.38 -5.22 0.75
C LEU A 62 -46.12 -6.05 0.97
N PHE A 63 -46.04 -7.28 0.47
CA PHE A 63 -44.83 -8.11 0.58
C PHE A 63 -43.67 -7.60 -0.28
N LEU A 64 -43.95 -7.05 -1.46
CA LEU A 64 -42.94 -6.42 -2.33
C LEU A 64 -42.45 -5.09 -1.75
N VAL A 65 -43.35 -4.24 -1.24
CA VAL A 65 -43.00 -2.98 -0.58
C VAL A 65 -42.26 -3.26 0.74
N ALA A 66 -42.71 -4.24 1.52
CA ALA A 66 -42.01 -4.68 2.72
C ALA A 66 -40.65 -5.32 2.37
N GLY A 67 -40.53 -6.06 1.26
CA GLY A 67 -39.26 -6.61 0.79
C GLY A 67 -38.26 -5.52 0.36
N ALA A 68 -38.74 -4.46 -0.30
CA ALA A 68 -37.92 -3.30 -0.66
C ALA A 68 -37.52 -2.43 0.55
N ALA A 69 -38.46 -2.21 1.48
CA ALA A 69 -38.21 -1.51 2.74
C ALA A 69 -37.30 -2.33 3.67
N PHE A 70 -37.46 -3.64 3.73
CA PHE A 70 -36.60 -4.55 4.49
C PHE A 70 -35.23 -4.67 3.82
N GLY A 71 -35.13 -4.64 2.49
CA GLY A 71 -33.84 -4.60 1.78
C GLY A 71 -33.05 -3.32 2.10
N THR A 72 -33.70 -2.15 2.08
CA THR A 72 -33.05 -0.86 2.41
C THR A 72 -32.75 -0.72 3.91
N ALA A 73 -33.64 -1.21 4.78
CA ALA A 73 -33.41 -1.27 6.22
C ALA A 73 -32.34 -2.30 6.60
N ALA A 74 -32.28 -3.47 5.94
CA ALA A 74 -31.26 -4.49 6.17
C ALA A 74 -29.89 -4.02 5.69
N VAL A 75 -29.79 -3.28 4.58
CA VAL A 75 -28.54 -2.61 4.17
C VAL A 75 -28.06 -1.62 5.24
N ARG A 76 -28.98 -0.89 5.87
CA ARG A 76 -28.67 0.08 6.94
C ARG A 76 -28.42 -0.58 8.31
N TRP A 77 -29.03 -1.72 8.58
CA TRP A 77 -28.98 -2.44 9.86
C TRP A 77 -27.84 -3.47 9.92
N TRP A 78 -27.51 -4.15 8.81
CA TRP A 78 -26.36 -5.08 8.75
C TRP A 78 -25.01 -4.42 8.45
N GLY A 79 -24.99 -3.14 8.06
CA GLY A 79 -23.78 -2.32 7.96
C GLY A 79 -23.29 -1.73 9.30
N GLY A 80 -23.99 -1.99 10.41
CA GLY A 80 -23.58 -1.52 11.73
C GLY A 80 -22.32 -2.25 12.22
N PRO A 81 -21.26 -1.53 12.66
CA PRO A 81 -20.03 -2.16 13.13
C PRO A 81 -20.32 -3.00 14.37
N TRP A 82 -20.11 -4.32 14.28
CA TRP A 82 -20.14 -5.20 15.44
C TRP A 82 -18.98 -4.82 16.38
N ARG A 83 -19.30 -4.11 17.47
CA ARG A 83 -18.32 -3.79 18.53
C ARG A 83 -18.14 -5.02 19.41
N VAL A 84 -17.16 -5.87 19.08
CA VAL A 84 -16.72 -6.95 19.96
C VAL A 84 -15.67 -6.40 20.92
N ARG A 85 -15.97 -6.42 22.23
CA ARG A 85 -15.04 -5.96 23.29
C ARG A 85 -13.92 -7.00 23.46
N ARG A 86 -12.75 -6.75 22.87
CA ARG A 86 -11.48 -7.38 23.29
C ARG A 86 -10.67 -6.41 24.15
N ARG A 87 -9.86 -6.97 25.05
CA ARG A 87 -9.22 -6.31 26.20
C ARG A 87 -8.02 -5.40 25.84
N SER A 88 -7.79 -5.08 24.57
CA SER A 88 -6.70 -4.19 24.12
C SER A 88 -6.99 -3.60 22.73
N GLY A 89 -7.44 -2.35 22.67
CA GLY A 89 -7.53 -1.56 21.44
C GLY A 89 -8.81 -1.71 20.61
N TRP A 90 -9.38 -0.58 20.19
CA TRP A 90 -10.54 -0.52 19.29
C TRP A 90 -10.07 -0.76 17.85
N ALA A 91 -10.34 -1.95 17.30
CA ALA A 91 -10.18 -2.21 15.88
C ALA A 91 -11.55 -2.44 15.25
N SER A 92 -11.98 -1.53 14.37
CA SER A 92 -13.16 -1.71 13.52
C SER A 92 -12.82 -2.69 12.40
N VAL A 93 -13.13 -3.97 12.58
CA VAL A 93 -13.08 -4.95 11.48
C VAL A 93 -14.32 -4.74 10.60
N ALA A 94 -14.15 -4.01 9.51
CA ALA A 94 -15.17 -3.93 8.47
C ALA A 94 -15.26 -5.28 7.77
N VAL A 95 -16.31 -6.06 8.05
CA VAL A 95 -16.63 -7.25 7.28
C VAL A 95 -17.14 -6.79 5.91
N ARG A 96 -16.21 -6.57 4.97
CA ARG A 96 -16.54 -6.32 3.56
C ARG A 96 -17.18 -7.59 2.99
N TYR A 97 -18.50 -7.57 2.78
CA TYR A 97 -19.19 -8.68 2.12
C TYR A 97 -18.57 -8.97 0.74
N PRO A 98 -18.47 -10.25 0.33
CA PRO A 98 -17.87 -10.64 -0.93
C PRO A 98 -18.70 -10.12 -2.12
N LEU A 99 -18.00 -9.70 -3.19
CA LEU A 99 -18.55 -8.97 -4.33
C LEU A 99 -19.73 -9.68 -5.01
N PHE A 100 -19.72 -11.01 -5.04
CA PHE A 100 -20.82 -11.78 -5.61
C PHE A 100 -22.15 -11.51 -4.89
N VAL A 101 -22.17 -11.30 -3.57
CA VAL A 101 -23.41 -11.10 -2.80
C VAL A 101 -24.10 -9.79 -3.19
N HIS A 102 -23.33 -8.71 -3.38
CA HIS A 102 -23.87 -7.41 -3.79
C HIS A 102 -24.38 -7.44 -5.24
N VAL A 103 -23.63 -8.06 -6.14
CA VAL A 103 -24.03 -8.20 -7.55
C VAL A 103 -25.26 -9.11 -7.67
N THR A 104 -25.29 -10.24 -6.95
CA THR A 104 -26.46 -11.13 -6.91
C THR A 104 -27.67 -10.41 -6.32
N MET A 105 -27.50 -9.60 -5.27
CA MET A 105 -28.62 -8.83 -4.70
C MET A 105 -29.17 -7.79 -5.69
N LEU A 106 -28.31 -7.02 -6.36
CA LEU A 106 -28.73 -6.06 -7.40
C LEU A 106 -29.43 -6.75 -8.57
N LEU A 107 -28.93 -7.92 -8.98
CA LEU A 107 -29.51 -8.71 -10.06
C LEU A 107 -30.89 -9.26 -9.67
N VAL A 108 -31.05 -9.75 -8.44
CA VAL A 108 -32.34 -10.22 -7.90
C VAL A 108 -33.34 -9.06 -7.81
N VAL A 109 -32.91 -7.88 -7.33
CA VAL A 109 -33.76 -6.68 -7.28
C VAL A 109 -34.17 -6.23 -8.67
N GLY A 110 -33.25 -6.24 -9.64
CA GLY A 110 -33.55 -5.91 -11.04
C GLY A 110 -34.58 -6.87 -11.66
N ILE A 111 -34.42 -8.18 -11.44
CA ILE A 111 -35.37 -9.20 -11.93
C ILE A 111 -36.73 -9.01 -11.27
N ALA A 112 -36.78 -8.78 -9.96
CA ALA A 112 -38.03 -8.58 -9.23
C ALA A 112 -38.79 -7.32 -9.71
N LEU A 113 -38.07 -6.22 -9.97
CA LEU A 113 -38.64 -5.01 -10.54
C LEU A 113 -39.19 -5.25 -11.95
N THR A 114 -38.45 -5.96 -12.80
CA THR A 114 -38.88 -6.27 -14.17
C THR A 114 -40.13 -7.16 -14.18
N ALA A 115 -40.15 -8.19 -13.34
CA ALA A 115 -41.31 -9.07 -13.19
C ALA A 115 -42.52 -8.32 -12.61
N GLY A 116 -42.31 -7.44 -11.64
CA GLY A 116 -43.35 -6.60 -11.05
C GLY A 116 -43.97 -5.64 -12.07
N VAL A 117 -43.16 -4.97 -12.88
CA VAL A 117 -43.64 -4.09 -13.96
C VAL A 117 -44.40 -4.89 -15.01
N GLY A 118 -43.90 -6.06 -15.42
CA GLY A 118 -44.61 -6.94 -16.37
C GLY A 118 -45.98 -7.39 -15.86
N LEU A 119 -46.07 -7.73 -14.57
CA LEU A 119 -47.33 -8.08 -13.91
C LEU A 119 -48.31 -6.91 -13.83
N ILE A 120 -47.82 -5.71 -13.50
CA ILE A 120 -48.63 -4.49 -13.43
C ILE A 120 -49.12 -4.10 -14.83
N LEU A 121 -48.26 -4.21 -15.84
CA LEU A 121 -48.62 -3.93 -17.23
C LEU A 121 -49.66 -4.94 -17.75
N TRP A 122 -49.50 -6.23 -17.42
CA TRP A 122 -50.49 -7.26 -17.72
C TRP A 122 -51.82 -6.99 -17.03
N TRP A 123 -51.80 -6.51 -15.78
CA TRP A 123 -53.01 -6.16 -15.04
C TRP A 123 -53.70 -4.91 -15.62
N LEU A 124 -52.93 -3.86 -15.97
CA LEU A 124 -53.45 -2.59 -16.46
C LEU A 124 -54.00 -2.67 -17.88
N LEU A 125 -53.33 -3.36 -18.81
CA LEU A 125 -53.74 -3.37 -20.20
C LEU A 125 -54.76 -4.50 -20.52
N GLY A 126 -55.11 -5.34 -19.54
CA GLY A 126 -56.08 -6.42 -19.72
C GLY A 126 -55.47 -7.67 -20.36
N ARG A 127 -55.99 -8.85 -20.00
CA ARG A 127 -55.46 -10.13 -20.49
C ARG A 127 -55.52 -10.17 -22.03
N PRO A 128 -54.44 -10.56 -22.74
CA PRO A 128 -54.55 -10.84 -24.17
C PRO A 128 -55.51 -12.01 -24.35
N ASP A 129 -56.59 -11.81 -25.12
CA ASP A 129 -57.53 -12.88 -25.45
C ASP A 129 -56.78 -13.98 -26.20
N THR A 130 -56.64 -15.14 -25.57
CA THR A 130 -56.09 -16.36 -26.19
C THR A 130 -57.04 -16.98 -27.22
N ASP A 131 -58.18 -16.33 -27.51
CA ASP A 131 -59.23 -16.81 -28.41
C ASP A 131 -58.87 -16.73 -29.91
N LEU A 132 -57.68 -16.27 -30.26
CA LEU A 132 -57.25 -16.18 -31.67
C LEU A 132 -56.97 -17.54 -32.34
N LEU A 133 -57.03 -18.65 -31.58
CA LEU A 133 -56.98 -20.01 -32.12
C LEU A 133 -58.34 -20.74 -32.08
N THR A 134 -59.40 -20.12 -31.56
CA THR A 134 -60.72 -20.76 -31.35
C THR A 134 -61.92 -19.92 -31.77
N ALA A 135 -61.74 -18.70 -32.29
CA ALA A 135 -62.84 -17.84 -32.68
C ALA A 135 -63.55 -18.29 -33.97
N VAL A 136 -64.68 -18.98 -33.83
CA VAL A 136 -65.73 -19.07 -34.86
C VAL A 136 -66.51 -17.75 -34.86
N PRO A 137 -66.68 -17.06 -36.01
CA PRO A 137 -67.34 -15.75 -36.03
C PRO A 137 -68.85 -15.90 -35.80
N SER A 138 -69.34 -15.31 -34.71
CA SER A 138 -70.78 -15.18 -34.45
C SER A 138 -71.14 -13.70 -34.43
N SER A 139 -71.99 -13.27 -35.36
CA SER A 139 -72.50 -11.90 -35.45
C SER A 139 -73.75 -11.71 -34.60
N SER A 140 -73.69 -10.88 -33.56
CA SER A 140 -74.80 -10.03 -33.12
C SER A 140 -74.29 -8.95 -32.17
N GLY A 141 -74.71 -7.71 -32.41
CA GLY A 141 -74.14 -6.52 -31.80
C GLY A 141 -74.64 -6.21 -30.38
N THR A 142 -73.81 -5.47 -29.65
CA THR A 142 -74.14 -4.27 -28.85
C THR A 142 -72.84 -3.75 -28.21
N ASP A 143 -72.73 -2.43 -28.14
CA ASP A 143 -71.54 -1.70 -27.73
C ASP A 143 -70.94 -2.13 -26.39
N SER A 144 -69.65 -2.48 -26.43
CA SER A 144 -68.68 -1.98 -25.45
C SER A 144 -67.34 -1.89 -26.16
N ALA A 145 -66.84 -0.66 -26.33
CA ALA A 145 -65.51 -0.38 -26.87
C ALA A 145 -64.46 -0.99 -25.93
N ARG A 146 -64.12 -2.26 -26.16
CA ARG A 146 -62.97 -2.91 -25.52
C ARG A 146 -61.73 -2.58 -26.35
N PRO A 147 -60.63 -2.13 -25.72
CA PRO A 147 -59.46 -1.70 -26.46
C PRO A 147 -58.80 -2.93 -27.10
N ALA A 148 -59.02 -3.13 -28.39
CA ALA A 148 -58.23 -4.05 -29.19
C ALA A 148 -56.80 -3.49 -29.25
N TRP A 149 -55.82 -4.26 -28.78
CA TRP A 149 -54.43 -3.81 -28.72
C TRP A 149 -53.88 -3.67 -30.13
N GLY A 150 -53.67 -2.43 -30.57
CA GLY A 150 -52.98 -2.13 -31.82
C GLY A 150 -51.48 -2.40 -31.70
N VAL A 151 -50.84 -2.71 -32.83
CA VAL A 151 -49.37 -2.91 -32.97
C VAL A 151 -48.57 -1.74 -32.35
N GLN A 152 -49.15 -0.54 -32.31
CA GLN A 152 -48.51 0.63 -31.70
C GLN A 152 -48.33 0.50 -30.17
N ASN A 153 -49.30 -0.08 -29.46
CA ASN A 153 -49.26 -0.21 -28.00
C ASN A 153 -48.26 -1.29 -27.56
N THR A 154 -48.09 -2.35 -28.37
CA THR A 154 -47.09 -3.39 -28.10
C THR A 154 -45.68 -2.86 -28.32
N LEU A 155 -45.48 -2.01 -29.34
CA LEU A 155 -44.20 -1.34 -29.55
C LEU A 155 -43.84 -0.37 -28.42
N ASP A 156 -44.80 0.40 -27.88
CA ASP A 156 -44.53 1.32 -26.77
C ASP A 156 -44.27 0.58 -25.44
N ALA A 157 -45.01 -0.52 -25.18
CA ALA A 157 -44.70 -1.41 -24.06
C ALA A 157 -43.28 -2.00 -24.16
N MET A 158 -42.88 -2.43 -25.37
CA MET A 158 -41.58 -3.04 -25.59
C MET A 158 -40.43 -2.03 -25.42
N LYS A 159 -40.63 -0.76 -25.81
CA LYS A 159 -39.67 0.33 -25.54
C LYS A 159 -39.47 0.58 -24.05
N VAL A 160 -40.54 0.55 -23.25
CA VAL A 160 -40.46 0.73 -21.79
C VAL A 160 -39.71 -0.42 -21.13
N VAL A 161 -39.97 -1.67 -21.55
CA VAL A 161 -39.23 -2.81 -21.02
C VAL A 161 -37.75 -2.73 -21.39
N LEU A 162 -37.44 -2.35 -22.64
CA LEU A 162 -36.06 -2.24 -23.11
C LEU A 162 -35.27 -1.14 -22.36
N SER A 163 -35.91 0.00 -22.06
CA SER A 163 -35.27 1.09 -21.33
C SER A 163 -34.99 0.74 -19.87
N ILE A 164 -35.89 0.00 -19.21
CA ILE A 164 -35.68 -0.50 -17.84
C ILE A 164 -34.52 -1.50 -17.82
N VAL A 165 -34.51 -2.48 -18.74
CA VAL A 165 -33.43 -3.47 -18.82
C VAL A 165 -32.08 -2.80 -19.10
N ALA A 166 -32.04 -1.84 -20.02
CA ALA A 166 -30.85 -1.06 -20.29
C ALA A 166 -30.38 -0.24 -19.07
N GLY A 167 -31.31 0.37 -18.34
CA GLY A 167 -31.02 1.12 -17.12
C GLY A 167 -30.41 0.24 -16.02
N VAL A 168 -30.99 -0.94 -15.78
CA VAL A 168 -30.46 -1.91 -14.80
C VAL A 168 -29.09 -2.42 -15.23
N GLY A 169 -28.91 -2.74 -16.52
CA GLY A 169 -27.61 -3.12 -17.06
C GLY A 169 -26.53 -2.04 -16.86
N GLY A 170 -26.89 -0.77 -17.08
CA GLY A 170 -26.00 0.38 -16.87
C GLY A 170 -25.55 0.55 -15.41
N VAL A 171 -26.46 0.41 -14.45
CA VAL A 171 -26.13 0.51 -13.01
C VAL A 171 -25.20 -0.62 -12.56
N ILE A 172 -25.43 -1.85 -13.04
CA ILE A 172 -24.55 -2.99 -12.75
C ILE A 172 -23.16 -2.74 -13.34
N ALA A 173 -23.08 -2.30 -14.60
CA ALA A 173 -21.80 -2.00 -15.26
C ALA A 173 -21.02 -0.89 -14.52
N LEU A 174 -21.70 0.19 -14.12
CA LEU A 174 -21.09 1.29 -13.36
C LEU A 174 -20.58 0.82 -11.99
N THR A 175 -21.35 0.00 -11.28
CA THR A 175 -20.96 -0.55 -9.96
C THR A 175 -19.72 -1.44 -10.07
N VAL A 176 -19.66 -2.28 -11.12
CA VAL A 176 -18.50 -3.13 -11.39
C VAL A 176 -17.28 -2.30 -11.76
N ALA A 177 -17.45 -1.26 -12.59
CA ALA A 177 -16.37 -0.35 -12.96
C ALA A 177 -15.80 0.38 -11.74
N TYR A 178 -16.67 0.97 -10.91
CA TYR A 178 -16.28 1.69 -9.70
C TYR A 178 -15.52 0.80 -8.70
N ARG A 179 -15.96 -0.45 -8.49
CA ARG A 179 -15.22 -1.38 -7.62
C ARG A 179 -13.95 -1.97 -8.24
N LYS A 180 -13.91 -2.11 -9.56
CA LYS A 180 -12.68 -2.52 -10.26
C LYS A 180 -11.59 -1.46 -10.07
N GLN A 181 -11.97 -0.19 -10.02
CA GLN A 181 -11.08 0.92 -9.70
C GLN A 181 -10.55 0.81 -8.26
N ASP A 182 -11.42 0.60 -7.26
CA ASP A 182 -11.02 0.45 -5.85
C ASP A 182 -10.06 -0.74 -5.60
N LEU A 183 -10.17 -1.81 -6.41
CA LEU A 183 -9.25 -2.94 -6.37
C LEU A 183 -7.93 -2.69 -7.12
N GLY A 184 -7.96 -1.85 -8.16
CA GLY A 184 -6.79 -1.44 -8.92
C GLY A 184 -5.85 -0.57 -8.11
N GLU A 185 -6.38 0.45 -7.43
CA GLU A 185 -5.60 1.36 -6.57
C GLU A 185 -4.88 0.60 -5.43
N ALA A 186 -5.57 -0.36 -4.80
CA ALA A 186 -4.94 -1.21 -3.78
C ALA A 186 -3.94 -2.24 -4.36
N ALA A 187 -4.03 -2.57 -5.65
CA ALA A 187 -3.06 -3.45 -6.31
C ALA A 187 -1.79 -2.68 -6.67
N GLU A 188 -1.93 -1.46 -7.19
CA GLU A 188 -0.83 -0.54 -7.56
C GLU A 188 0.08 -0.25 -6.35
N HIS A 189 -0.48 0.15 -5.21
CA HIS A 189 0.32 0.37 -3.99
C HIS A 189 1.10 -0.87 -3.53
N ARG A 190 0.56 -2.08 -3.76
CA ARG A 190 1.27 -3.33 -3.41
C ARG A 190 2.38 -3.63 -4.40
N GLU A 191 2.22 -3.27 -5.67
CA GLU A 191 3.25 -3.46 -6.70
C GLU A 191 4.43 -2.52 -6.46
N ASP A 192 4.17 -1.24 -6.15
CA ASP A 192 5.22 -0.28 -5.80
C ASP A 192 6.01 -0.74 -4.57
N THR A 193 5.31 -1.15 -3.51
CA THR A 193 5.95 -1.63 -2.28
C THR A 193 6.82 -2.87 -2.55
N LYS A 194 6.37 -3.79 -3.41
CA LYS A 194 7.16 -4.96 -3.81
C LYS A 194 8.39 -4.56 -4.60
N LEU A 195 8.24 -3.66 -5.57
CA LEU A 195 9.35 -3.16 -6.39
C LEU A 195 10.44 -2.52 -5.52
N PHE A 196 10.04 -1.68 -4.56
CA PHE A 196 10.97 -1.07 -3.61
C PHE A 196 11.63 -2.10 -2.69
N THR A 197 10.87 -3.07 -2.18
CA THR A 197 11.41 -4.16 -1.35
C THR A 197 12.43 -5.03 -2.12
N GLU A 198 12.17 -5.31 -3.40
CA GLU A 198 13.11 -6.04 -4.25
C GLU A 198 14.39 -5.23 -4.54
N ARG A 199 14.26 -3.93 -4.81
CA ARG A 199 15.41 -3.02 -4.97
C ARG A 199 16.21 -2.91 -3.66
N PHE A 200 15.53 -2.86 -2.52
CA PHE A 200 16.15 -2.86 -1.20
C PHE A 200 17.01 -4.09 -0.99
N GLY A 201 16.44 -5.29 -1.22
CA GLY A 201 17.18 -6.55 -1.10
C GLY A 201 18.44 -6.57 -1.97
N LYS A 202 18.32 -6.16 -3.24
CA LYS A 202 19.48 -6.10 -4.16
C LYS A 202 20.55 -5.10 -3.71
N ALA A 203 20.16 -3.92 -3.24
CA ALA A 203 21.11 -2.92 -2.75
C ALA A 203 21.82 -3.39 -1.48
N ALA A 204 21.09 -4.04 -0.56
CA ALA A 204 21.66 -4.64 0.64
C ALA A 204 22.64 -5.79 0.30
N ASP A 205 22.29 -6.66 -0.64
CA ASP A 205 23.18 -7.74 -1.11
C ASP A 205 24.47 -7.18 -1.72
N GLN A 206 24.38 -6.10 -2.50
CA GLN A 206 25.56 -5.43 -3.08
C GLN A 206 26.44 -4.79 -1.99
N LEU A 207 25.82 -4.18 -0.98
CA LEU A 207 26.54 -3.56 0.14
C LEU A 207 27.29 -4.59 1.00
N GLY A 208 26.79 -5.83 1.06
CA GLY A 208 27.41 -6.96 1.75
C GLY A 208 28.50 -7.69 0.96
N SER A 209 28.86 -7.23 -0.25
CA SER A 209 29.85 -7.90 -1.09
C SER A 209 31.29 -7.76 -0.57
N ASP A 210 32.13 -8.79 -0.76
CA ASP A 210 33.57 -8.70 -0.48
C ASP A 210 34.30 -7.71 -1.41
N GLN A 211 33.72 -7.38 -2.57
CA GLN A 211 34.31 -6.44 -3.52
C GLN A 211 33.88 -5.00 -3.24
N ALA A 212 34.84 -4.13 -2.93
CA ALA A 212 34.55 -2.73 -2.61
C ALA A 212 33.83 -1.96 -3.73
N ALA A 213 34.11 -2.29 -5.00
CA ALA A 213 33.39 -1.69 -6.14
C ALA A 213 31.89 -2.04 -6.13
N VAL A 214 31.54 -3.27 -5.78
CA VAL A 214 30.14 -3.71 -5.65
C VAL A 214 29.49 -3.06 -4.43
N ARG A 215 30.23 -2.92 -3.32
CA ARG A 215 29.74 -2.17 -2.14
C ARG A 215 29.47 -0.71 -2.47
N LEU A 216 30.34 -0.03 -3.21
CA LEU A 216 30.11 1.34 -3.68
C LEU A 216 28.84 1.46 -4.53
N ALA A 217 28.61 0.51 -5.45
CA ALA A 217 27.35 0.46 -6.21
C ALA A 217 26.14 0.27 -5.29
N GLY A 218 26.25 -0.61 -4.29
CA GLY A 218 25.22 -0.81 -3.27
C GLY A 218 24.92 0.44 -2.45
N VAL A 219 25.94 1.21 -2.07
CA VAL A 219 25.78 2.50 -1.37
C VAL A 219 24.95 3.48 -2.20
N TYR A 220 25.28 3.68 -3.48
CA TYR A 220 24.50 4.57 -4.36
C TYR A 220 23.09 4.03 -4.63
N ALA A 221 22.93 2.71 -4.79
CA ALA A 221 21.62 2.09 -4.96
C ALA A 221 20.73 2.28 -3.72
N MET A 222 21.30 2.13 -2.52
CA MET A 222 20.59 2.35 -1.25
C MET A 222 20.22 3.82 -1.06
N ALA A 223 21.12 4.76 -1.40
CA ALA A 223 20.84 6.19 -1.35
C ALA A 223 19.70 6.58 -2.28
N ARG A 224 19.76 6.14 -3.55
CA ARG A 224 18.69 6.39 -4.52
C ARG A 224 17.36 5.79 -4.10
N LEU A 225 17.38 4.60 -3.50
CA LEU A 225 16.17 3.99 -2.95
C LEU A 225 15.60 4.82 -1.79
N ALA A 226 16.46 5.36 -0.93
CA ALA A 226 16.05 6.26 0.15
C ALA A 226 15.40 7.54 -0.41
N ASP A 227 15.89 8.05 -1.54
CA ASP A 227 15.29 9.20 -2.22
C ASP A 227 13.89 8.89 -2.73
N ASP A 228 13.74 7.79 -3.46
CA ASP A 228 12.49 7.37 -4.09
C ASP A 228 11.43 6.87 -3.08
N TRP A 229 11.84 6.27 -1.96
CA TRP A 229 10.95 5.57 -1.02
C TRP A 229 10.77 6.32 0.32
N GLU A 230 10.02 7.42 0.30
CA GLU A 230 9.88 8.34 1.46
C GLU A 230 9.39 7.67 2.75
N GLN A 231 8.47 6.71 2.65
CA GLN A 231 7.90 6.01 3.81
C GLN A 231 8.95 5.17 4.55
N GLU A 232 9.87 4.54 3.82
CA GLU A 232 10.93 3.67 4.37
C GLU A 232 12.34 4.27 4.20
N ARG A 233 12.43 5.59 3.94
CA ARG A 233 13.69 6.32 3.82
C ARG A 233 14.57 6.12 5.05
N GLN A 234 13.96 6.11 6.24
CA GLN A 234 14.67 5.85 7.50
C GLN A 234 15.33 4.47 7.50
N THR A 235 14.65 3.43 7.02
CA THR A 235 15.19 2.07 6.92
C THR A 235 16.43 2.02 6.00
N CYS A 236 16.42 2.75 4.89
CA CYS A 236 17.57 2.84 3.98
C CYS A 236 18.75 3.60 4.63
N ILE A 237 18.46 4.71 5.33
CA ILE A 237 19.45 5.48 6.10
C ILE A 237 20.06 4.60 7.21
N ASP A 238 19.24 3.81 7.90
CA ASP A 238 19.66 2.93 8.99
C ASP A 238 20.65 1.86 8.50
N VAL A 239 20.47 1.33 7.28
CA VAL A 239 21.42 0.39 6.66
C VAL A 239 22.76 1.07 6.33
N LEU A 240 22.72 2.28 5.78
CA LEU A 240 23.93 3.07 5.52
C LEU A 240 24.69 3.39 6.82
N CYS A 241 23.96 3.76 7.87
CA CYS A 241 24.51 4.01 9.19
C CYS A 241 25.05 2.73 9.84
N ALA A 242 24.32 1.60 9.72
CA ALA A 242 24.79 0.29 10.19
C ALA A 242 26.08 -0.14 9.52
N TYR A 243 26.25 0.14 8.22
CA TYR A 243 27.49 -0.11 7.50
C TYR A 243 28.68 0.63 8.13
N LEU A 244 28.50 1.91 8.48
CA LEU A 244 29.53 2.70 9.19
C LEU A 244 29.79 2.20 10.61
N ARG A 245 28.86 1.49 11.25
CA ARG A 245 29.07 0.92 12.59
C ARG A 245 29.81 -0.42 12.57
N MET A 246 30.06 -1.01 11.40
CA MET A 246 30.88 -2.22 11.30
C MET A 246 32.34 -1.93 11.68
N PRO A 247 33.05 -2.93 12.26
CA PRO A 247 34.45 -2.78 12.65
C PRO A 247 35.31 -2.26 11.49
N TYR A 248 36.15 -1.27 11.79
CA TYR A 248 36.98 -0.61 10.80
C TYR A 248 38.29 -0.16 11.43
N THR A 249 39.39 -0.46 10.76
CA THR A 249 40.72 0.03 11.12
C THR A 249 41.22 0.93 9.97
N PRO A 250 41.42 2.23 10.21
CA PRO A 250 41.96 3.14 9.21
C PRO A 250 43.31 2.66 8.65
N PRO A 251 43.59 2.88 7.35
CA PRO A 251 44.85 2.47 6.72
C PRO A 251 46.11 2.95 7.45
N GLU A 252 46.06 4.14 8.04
CA GLU A 252 47.18 4.77 8.76
C GLU A 252 47.53 4.06 10.08
N GLN A 253 46.58 3.33 10.66
CA GLN A 253 46.79 2.60 11.91
C GLN A 253 47.32 1.18 11.68
N ILE A 254 47.29 0.68 10.43
CA ILE A 254 47.83 -0.62 10.07
C ILE A 254 49.36 -0.50 9.99
N LYS A 255 50.03 -0.77 11.11
CA LYS A 255 51.49 -0.84 11.21
C LYS A 255 52.00 -2.27 11.01
N ALA A 256 53.19 -2.41 10.43
CA ALA A 256 53.95 -3.65 10.55
C ALA A 256 54.41 -3.79 12.01
N ASP A 257 54.24 -4.97 12.60
CA ASP A 257 54.68 -5.27 13.96
C ASP A 257 56.21 -5.04 14.06
N PRO A 258 56.71 -4.15 14.94
CA PRO A 258 58.14 -3.81 15.01
C PRO A 258 59.04 -4.92 15.60
N GLY A 259 58.47 -6.06 16.03
CA GLY A 259 59.09 -6.97 16.99
C GLY A 259 59.60 -8.33 16.50
N GLU A 260 59.63 -8.63 15.20
CA GLU A 260 60.18 -9.91 14.70
C GLU A 260 61.05 -9.70 13.46
N ASP A 261 62.25 -10.29 13.51
CA ASP A 261 63.35 -10.09 12.57
C ASP A 261 62.93 -10.14 11.09
N SER A 262 63.41 -9.13 10.36
CA SER A 262 63.20 -8.87 8.95
C SER A 262 63.89 -9.94 8.08
N ASP A 263 63.18 -11.00 7.71
CA ASP A 263 63.65 -11.91 6.64
C ASP A 263 62.51 -12.69 5.93
N THR A 264 61.32 -12.11 5.79
CA THR A 264 60.22 -12.79 5.08
C THR A 264 59.50 -11.88 4.07
N ASP A 265 59.89 -12.00 2.80
CA ASP A 265 59.26 -11.36 1.61
C ASP A 265 57.72 -11.48 1.60
N GLY A 266 57.18 -12.57 2.14
CA GLY A 266 55.73 -12.80 2.25
C GLY A 266 54.97 -11.88 3.22
N ARG A 267 55.60 -11.40 4.32
CA ARG A 267 54.92 -10.59 5.36
C ARG A 267 54.65 -9.15 4.87
N SER A 268 55.57 -8.61 4.06
CA SER A 268 55.41 -7.31 3.40
C SER A 268 54.25 -7.32 2.38
N SER A 269 54.08 -8.41 1.65
CA SER A 269 52.96 -8.62 0.71
C SER A 269 51.61 -8.67 1.42
N GLU A 270 51.51 -9.39 2.55
CA GLU A 270 50.26 -9.49 3.31
C GLU A 270 49.85 -8.15 3.94
N VAL A 271 50.79 -7.41 4.56
CA VAL A 271 50.52 -6.07 5.10
C VAL A 271 50.07 -5.12 3.98
N THR A 272 50.71 -5.18 2.82
CA THR A 272 50.32 -4.38 1.64
C THR A 272 48.89 -4.70 1.19
N ALA A 273 48.51 -5.98 1.16
CA ALA A 273 47.15 -6.39 0.82
C ALA A 273 46.11 -5.89 1.85
N ARG A 274 46.42 -5.96 3.15
CA ARG A 274 45.55 -5.44 4.22
C ARG A 274 45.38 -3.92 4.13
N VAL A 275 46.46 -3.18 3.88
CA VAL A 275 46.42 -1.73 3.68
C VAL A 275 45.58 -1.38 2.44
N LEU A 276 45.72 -2.13 1.35
CA LEU A 276 44.90 -1.93 0.15
C LEU A 276 43.41 -2.16 0.43
N ALA A 277 43.06 -3.26 1.12
CA ALA A 277 41.69 -3.55 1.52
C ALA A 277 41.12 -2.45 2.44
N ALA A 278 41.90 -1.96 3.40
CA ALA A 278 41.49 -0.86 4.28
C ALA A 278 41.28 0.46 3.52
N ARG A 279 42.09 0.76 2.50
CA ARG A 279 41.90 1.94 1.64
C ARG A 279 40.63 1.82 0.80
N GLN A 280 40.35 0.63 0.27
CA GLN A 280 39.10 0.37 -0.44
C GLN A 280 37.89 0.52 0.49
N GLU A 281 37.97 0.00 1.72
CA GLU A 281 36.92 0.16 2.72
C GLU A 281 36.72 1.62 3.13
N ARG A 282 37.81 2.37 3.33
CA ARG A 282 37.78 3.82 3.57
C ARG A 282 36.97 4.53 2.48
N GLN A 283 37.20 4.20 1.21
CA GLN A 283 36.51 4.83 0.10
C GLN A 283 34.99 4.59 0.14
N VAL A 284 34.55 3.39 0.52
CA VAL A 284 33.12 3.07 0.69
C VAL A 284 32.53 3.90 1.84
N ARG A 285 33.18 3.88 3.01
CA ARG A 285 32.70 4.58 4.21
C ARG A 285 32.65 6.10 4.02
N HIS A 286 33.67 6.70 3.43
CA HIS A 286 33.69 8.13 3.08
C HIS A 286 32.61 8.47 2.05
N THR A 287 32.30 7.56 1.14
CA THR A 287 31.19 7.76 0.19
C THR A 287 29.83 7.77 0.91
N VAL A 288 29.62 6.88 1.89
CA VAL A 288 28.40 6.89 2.72
C VAL A 288 28.27 8.21 3.47
N VAL A 289 29.34 8.66 4.15
CA VAL A 289 29.35 9.94 4.87
C VAL A 289 29.05 11.11 3.94
N ARG A 290 29.70 11.15 2.76
CA ARG A 290 29.49 12.20 1.76
C ARG A 290 28.05 12.25 1.26
N ILE A 291 27.43 11.10 1.01
CA ILE A 291 26.02 11.03 0.59
C ILE A 291 25.12 11.55 1.70
N ILE A 292 25.30 11.08 2.93
CA ILE A 292 24.48 11.53 4.07
C ILE A 292 24.61 13.05 4.23
N ALA A 293 25.84 13.58 4.22
CA ALA A 293 26.07 15.01 4.34
C ALA A 293 25.44 15.80 3.19
N ALA A 294 25.55 15.32 1.95
CA ALA A 294 24.95 15.98 0.79
C ALA A 294 23.41 16.12 0.93
N HIS A 295 22.72 15.11 1.44
CA HIS A 295 21.27 15.15 1.64
C HIS A 295 20.83 15.97 2.86
N LEU A 296 21.78 16.37 3.71
CA LEU A 296 21.53 17.25 4.85
C LEU A 296 21.81 18.73 4.55
N ARG A 297 22.38 19.06 3.38
CA ARG A 297 22.58 20.45 2.96
C ARG A 297 21.26 21.11 2.56
N GLU A 298 21.23 22.43 2.60
CA GLU A 298 20.06 23.25 2.27
C GLU A 298 19.67 23.13 0.78
N ASP A 299 20.65 22.96 -0.11
CA ASP A 299 20.52 22.88 -1.56
C ASP A 299 20.34 21.44 -2.10
N ALA A 300 20.08 20.47 -1.21
CA ALA A 300 19.88 19.08 -1.61
C ALA A 300 18.60 18.90 -2.44
N GLU A 301 18.70 18.22 -3.59
CA GLU A 301 17.54 17.89 -4.44
C GLU A 301 16.50 17.06 -3.67
N THR A 302 16.96 16.04 -2.94
CA THR A 302 16.16 15.30 -1.99
C THR A 302 16.72 15.50 -0.59
N ASN A 303 15.89 16.03 0.31
CA ASN A 303 16.32 16.39 1.64
C ASN A 303 16.06 15.26 2.65
N TRP A 304 17.06 14.90 3.45
CA TRP A 304 16.97 13.87 4.49
C TRP A 304 16.91 14.44 5.92
N GLN A 305 16.71 15.76 6.07
CA GLN A 305 16.43 16.39 7.36
C GLN A 305 15.14 15.82 7.98
N GLY A 306 15.04 15.91 9.31
CA GLY A 306 13.97 15.29 10.09
C GLY A 306 14.14 13.79 10.32
N ARG A 307 15.28 13.21 9.92
CA ARG A 307 15.63 11.79 10.09
C ARG A 307 16.72 11.59 11.13
N ALA A 308 16.85 10.35 11.59
CA ALA A 308 17.88 9.96 12.54
C ALA A 308 19.06 9.29 11.82
N PHE A 309 20.27 9.65 12.24
CA PHE A 309 21.53 9.14 11.71
C PHE A 309 22.34 8.62 12.89
N ASP A 310 22.41 7.29 13.00
CA ASP A 310 23.06 6.60 14.12
C ASP A 310 24.47 6.13 13.75
N PHE A 311 25.46 6.93 14.15
CA PHE A 311 26.88 6.62 14.00
C PHE A 311 27.49 6.04 15.29
N THR A 312 26.67 5.50 16.20
CA THR A 312 27.14 4.98 17.49
C THR A 312 28.22 3.92 17.32
N GLY A 313 29.37 4.10 17.97
CA GLY A 313 30.50 3.16 17.94
C GLY A 313 31.26 3.11 16.62
N SER A 314 30.98 4.01 15.68
CA SER A 314 31.68 4.03 14.39
C SER A 314 33.04 4.72 14.47
N VAL A 315 33.97 4.29 13.61
CA VAL A 315 35.30 4.90 13.48
C VAL A 315 35.31 5.84 12.28
N PHE A 316 35.72 7.09 12.50
CA PHE A 316 35.91 8.14 11.51
C PHE A 316 37.39 8.53 11.38
N ASP A 317 37.90 8.46 10.15
CA ASP A 317 39.23 8.93 9.73
C ASP A 317 39.15 10.11 8.74
N GLY A 318 38.07 10.90 8.89
CA GLY A 318 37.72 12.08 8.10
C GLY A 318 36.24 12.12 7.71
N GLY A 319 35.75 13.29 7.31
CA GLY A 319 34.38 13.48 6.83
C GLY A 319 34.05 14.93 6.52
N ASP A 320 33.17 15.16 5.56
CA ASP A 320 32.70 16.50 5.18
C ASP A 320 31.22 16.62 5.54
N PHE A 321 30.93 17.36 6.61
CA PHE A 321 29.59 17.81 7.01
C PHE A 321 29.48 19.34 6.87
N ASN A 322 30.25 19.94 5.95
CA ASN A 322 30.19 21.37 5.69
C ASN A 322 28.82 21.74 5.11
N CYS A 323 28.27 22.88 5.55
CA CYS A 323 26.97 23.41 5.15
C CYS A 323 25.74 22.52 5.47
N ILE A 324 25.86 21.50 6.32
CA ILE A 324 24.67 20.73 6.71
C ILE A 324 23.70 21.56 7.55
N VAL A 325 22.42 21.22 7.50
CA VAL A 325 21.38 21.84 8.32
C VAL A 325 20.82 20.80 9.29
N CYS A 326 21.07 21.02 10.58
CA CYS A 326 20.49 20.27 11.68
C CYS A 326 19.18 20.94 12.12
N GLY A 327 18.16 20.81 11.27
CA GLY A 327 16.81 21.33 11.48
C GLY A 327 15.94 20.44 12.39
N PRO A 328 14.63 20.73 12.48
CA PRO A 328 13.73 20.04 13.39
C PRO A 328 13.72 18.53 13.16
N ASN A 329 13.77 17.75 14.24
CA ASN A 329 13.79 16.28 14.23
C ASN A 329 15.03 15.62 13.57
N THR A 330 15.95 16.38 12.97
CA THR A 330 17.23 15.82 12.51
C THR A 330 18.08 15.41 13.71
N LYS A 331 18.57 14.16 13.73
CA LYS A 331 19.42 13.64 14.81
C LYS A 331 20.69 13.02 14.26
N LEU A 332 21.84 13.49 14.71
CA LEU A 332 23.16 12.93 14.40
C LEU A 332 23.78 12.40 15.71
N ALA A 333 23.83 11.07 15.86
CA ALA A 333 24.33 10.42 17.07
C ALA A 333 25.71 9.83 16.83
N PHE A 334 26.75 10.41 17.45
CA PHE A 334 28.14 9.96 17.42
C PHE A 334 28.53 9.30 18.75
N HIS A 335 27.59 8.60 19.39
CA HIS A 335 27.84 8.08 20.72
C HIS A 335 28.91 6.99 20.70
N GLY A 336 29.98 7.12 21.49
CA GLY A 336 31.08 6.14 21.45
C GLY A 336 31.83 6.07 20.11
N ALA A 337 31.65 7.07 19.22
CA ALA A 337 32.37 7.10 17.96
C ALA A 337 33.84 7.46 18.20
N GLU A 338 34.74 6.85 17.43
CA GLU A 338 36.18 7.13 17.50
C GLU A 338 36.58 8.02 16.33
N PHE A 339 37.16 9.18 16.63
CA PHE A 339 37.80 10.07 15.65
C PHE A 339 39.30 9.77 15.63
N SER A 340 39.67 8.85 14.75
CA SER A 340 40.98 8.19 14.72
C SER A 340 41.97 8.83 13.74
N GLY A 341 41.52 9.74 12.88
CA GLY A 341 42.38 10.48 11.97
C GLY A 341 41.61 11.49 11.12
N GLY A 342 42.33 12.28 10.33
CA GLY A 342 41.73 13.28 9.44
C GLY A 342 40.90 14.34 10.20
N THR A 343 40.11 15.09 9.42
CA THR A 343 39.18 16.09 9.95
C THR A 343 37.75 15.71 9.57
N VAL A 344 36.86 15.73 10.55
CA VAL A 344 35.41 15.74 10.35
C VAL A 344 34.94 17.19 10.47
N ASP A 345 34.70 17.81 9.32
CA ASP A 345 34.44 19.24 9.19
C ASP A 345 32.94 19.55 9.25
N PHE A 346 32.51 20.36 10.23
CA PHE A 346 31.16 20.91 10.35
C PHE A 346 31.11 22.41 10.04
N GLY A 347 32.10 22.90 9.27
CA GLY A 347 32.18 24.29 8.84
C GLY A 347 30.87 24.76 8.19
N ARG A 348 30.41 25.95 8.58
CA ARG A 348 29.17 26.58 8.12
C ARG A 348 27.91 25.71 8.33
N ALA A 349 27.95 24.71 9.20
CA ALA A 349 26.75 23.97 9.57
C ALA A 349 25.76 24.84 10.36
N THR A 350 24.46 24.59 10.18
CA THR A 350 23.37 25.28 10.87
C THR A 350 22.80 24.37 11.95
N PHE A 351 23.08 24.66 13.22
CA PHE A 351 22.52 23.94 14.37
C PHE A 351 21.35 24.72 14.98
N SER A 352 20.17 24.64 14.35
CA SER A 352 19.00 25.46 14.70
C SER A 352 18.05 24.79 15.70
N SER A 353 17.79 23.49 15.53
CA SER A 353 16.78 22.76 16.34
C SER A 353 16.97 21.25 16.39
N GLY A 354 17.79 20.68 15.51
CA GLY A 354 18.18 19.28 15.52
C GLY A 354 19.15 18.95 16.66
N THR A 355 19.33 17.65 16.91
CA THR A 355 20.24 17.17 17.96
C THR A 355 21.49 16.58 17.33
N VAL A 356 22.65 17.04 17.77
CA VAL A 356 23.94 16.42 17.46
C VAL A 356 24.60 16.03 18.76
N ALA A 357 24.95 14.75 18.94
CA ALA A 357 25.44 14.25 20.23
C ALA A 357 26.72 13.44 20.06
N PHE A 358 27.74 13.78 20.86
CA PHE A 358 29.06 13.16 20.88
C PHE A 358 29.35 12.47 22.23
N GLY A 359 28.30 12.01 22.93
CA GLY A 359 28.47 11.38 24.25
C GLY A 359 29.32 10.10 24.15
N ARG A 360 30.35 9.99 24.98
CA ARG A 360 31.40 8.96 24.98
C ARG A 360 32.25 8.91 23.71
N ALA A 361 32.23 9.94 22.87
CA ALA A 361 33.09 9.97 21.69
C ALA A 361 34.57 10.12 22.07
N GLU A 362 35.44 9.46 21.32
CA GLU A 362 36.89 9.46 21.53
C GLU A 362 37.59 10.28 20.45
N PHE A 363 38.45 11.22 20.85
CA PHE A 363 39.20 12.11 19.96
C PHE A 363 40.69 11.74 19.98
N SER A 364 41.02 10.52 19.52
CA SER A 364 42.35 9.92 19.67
C SER A 364 43.42 10.63 18.83
N SER A 365 43.12 10.89 17.57
CA SER A 365 44.04 11.54 16.61
C SER A 365 43.34 12.25 15.45
N GLY A 366 42.02 12.11 15.33
CA GLY A 366 41.18 12.88 14.41
C GLY A 366 40.76 14.21 15.02
N THR A 367 40.38 15.15 14.16
CA THR A 367 39.82 16.44 14.54
C THR A 367 38.34 16.51 14.17
N VAL A 368 37.47 16.88 15.10
CA VAL A 368 36.11 17.34 14.84
C VAL A 368 36.13 18.86 14.86
N ASP A 369 35.91 19.47 13.68
CA ASP A 369 35.97 20.91 13.51
C ASP A 369 34.56 21.53 13.52
N LEU A 370 34.22 22.18 14.62
CA LEU A 370 32.99 22.94 14.83
C LEU A 370 33.28 24.44 15.00
N SER A 371 34.44 24.93 14.58
CA SER A 371 34.90 26.28 14.91
C SER A 371 34.13 27.41 14.20
N HIS A 372 33.51 27.12 13.04
CA HIS A 372 32.86 28.14 12.20
C HIS A 372 31.42 27.77 11.79
N PRO A 373 30.48 27.54 12.72
CA PRO A 373 29.10 27.23 12.39
C PRO A 373 28.38 28.46 11.81
N ARG A 374 27.41 28.23 10.91
CA ARG A 374 26.50 29.30 10.45
C ARG A 374 25.51 29.67 11.56
N SER A 375 25.03 28.68 12.30
CA SER A 375 24.11 28.87 13.43
C SER A 375 24.47 27.92 14.58
N TRP A 376 24.35 28.41 15.83
CA TRP A 376 24.67 27.67 17.07
C TRP A 376 23.54 27.83 18.10
N GLN A 377 22.30 27.81 17.64
CA GLN A 377 21.12 27.97 18.49
C GLN A 377 20.91 26.77 19.41
N VAL A 378 21.04 25.56 18.87
CA VAL A 378 21.05 24.30 19.62
C VAL A 378 22.43 23.65 19.43
N PRO A 379 23.38 23.87 20.34
CA PRO A 379 24.75 23.40 20.16
C PRO A 379 24.84 21.86 20.21
N PRO A 380 25.84 21.25 19.55
CA PRO A 380 26.14 19.85 19.75
C PRO A 380 26.44 19.53 21.21
N GLN A 381 26.01 18.35 21.65
CA GLN A 381 26.10 17.88 23.02
C GLN A 381 27.34 17.02 23.21
N PHE A 382 28.05 17.25 24.31
CA PHE A 382 29.25 16.52 24.68
C PHE A 382 29.18 16.09 26.13
N ASP A 383 30.00 15.10 26.49
CA ASP A 383 30.23 14.77 27.90
C ASP A 383 30.97 15.91 28.60
N PRO A 384 30.73 16.12 29.92
CA PRO A 384 31.46 17.13 30.67
C PRO A 384 32.95 16.77 30.80
N TRP A 385 33.83 17.76 30.68
CA TRP A 385 35.27 17.61 30.89
C TRP A 385 35.79 18.58 31.95
N SER A 386 36.80 18.15 32.73
CA SER A 386 37.44 18.96 33.76
C SER A 386 38.69 19.65 33.21
N GLY A 387 38.54 20.66 32.34
CA GLY A 387 39.68 21.35 31.74
C GLY A 387 39.39 22.02 30.38
N PRO A 388 40.42 22.29 29.56
CA PRO A 388 40.21 22.66 28.17
C PRO A 388 39.52 21.51 27.40
N PRO A 389 38.85 21.81 26.28
CA PRO A 389 38.25 20.78 25.44
C PRO A 389 39.31 19.78 24.94
N PRO A 390 38.91 18.53 24.60
CA PRO A 390 39.79 17.54 24.00
C PRO A 390 40.58 18.12 22.82
N LEU A 391 41.86 17.76 22.66
CA LEU A 391 42.74 18.32 21.61
C LEU A 391 42.18 18.14 20.18
N GLY A 392 41.46 17.05 19.93
CA GLY A 392 40.80 16.78 18.66
C GLY A 392 39.43 17.46 18.50
N LEU A 393 39.01 18.35 19.39
CA LEU A 393 37.73 19.04 19.31
C LEU A 393 37.94 20.56 19.19
N ARG A 394 37.50 21.15 18.06
CA ARG A 394 37.54 22.61 17.86
C ARG A 394 36.15 23.18 17.99
N LEU A 395 35.96 24.07 18.97
CA LEU A 395 34.68 24.75 19.24
C LEU A 395 34.71 26.20 18.74
N PRO A 396 33.55 26.84 18.52
CA PRO A 396 33.48 28.26 18.21
C PRO A 396 34.12 29.11 19.33
N GLN A 397 34.90 30.13 18.98
CA GLN A 397 35.45 31.07 19.96
C GLN A 397 34.38 32.03 20.52
N GLU A 398 33.36 32.35 19.71
CA GLU A 398 32.24 33.20 20.07
C GLU A 398 30.93 32.59 19.56
N LYS A 399 29.81 32.89 20.24
CA LYS A 399 28.49 32.45 19.77
C LYS A 399 28.15 33.22 18.47
N PRO A 400 27.82 32.53 17.36
CA PRO A 400 27.40 33.19 16.12
C PRO A 400 26.15 34.04 16.34
N PRO A 401 26.00 35.15 15.59
CA PRO A 401 24.79 35.94 15.63
C PRO A 401 23.58 35.11 15.18
N PRO A 402 22.38 35.37 15.73
CA PRO A 402 21.16 34.70 15.30
C PRO A 402 20.89 34.98 13.82
N GLU A 403 20.37 33.97 13.12
CA GLU A 403 20.05 34.06 11.69
C GLU A 403 19.02 35.16 11.43
N PRO A 404 19.23 36.05 10.43
CA PRO A 404 18.28 37.11 10.13
C PRO A 404 16.94 36.51 9.70
N VAL A 405 15.86 36.93 10.36
CA VAL A 405 14.49 36.52 10.00
C VAL A 405 14.25 36.93 8.55
N PRO A 406 13.95 36.00 7.62
CA PRO A 406 13.64 36.35 6.25
C PRO A 406 12.43 37.30 6.24
N PRO A 407 12.45 38.36 5.42
CA PRO A 407 11.35 39.32 5.37
C PRO A 407 10.05 38.57 5.08
N GLN A 408 9.07 38.69 5.98
CA GLN A 408 7.74 38.15 5.75
C GLN A 408 7.19 38.83 4.50
N ALA A 409 6.95 38.05 3.45
CA ALA A 409 6.22 38.53 2.29
C ALA A 409 4.82 38.92 2.75
N HIS A 410 4.54 40.22 2.75
CA HIS A 410 3.24 40.81 3.06
C HIS A 410 2.26 40.71 1.89
#